data_AF-A0A7K3ZZG2-F1
#
_entry.id   AF-A0A7K3ZZG2-F1
#
_cell.length_a   1.000
_cell.length_b   1.000
_cell.length_c   1.000
_cell.angle_alpha   90.00
_cell.angle_beta   90.00
_cell.angle_gamma   90.00
#
_symmetry.space_group_name_H-M   'P 1'
#
loop_
_entity.id
_entity.type
_entity.pdbx_description
1 polymer ?
#
loop_
_entity_poly.entity_id
_entity_poly.type
_entity_poly.pdbx_seq_one_letter_code
_entity_poly.pdbx_strand_id
1 'polypeptide(L)'
;MRSFTRVKIIKGNEYLYEITPYYDKEKKQIRQKSKYLGKNLNGVPIKVRSKDLFPKNVLSHGEFIPLQKITDCLNLEQILSEILPAKEIWPVLSMAMNYVIRPRSLNHIQSWYEGTILAEDRPGLPLSSQ
;
A
#
# COMPACT_ATOMS: atom_id res chain seq x y z
N MET A 1 21.55 -5.21 34.48
CA MET A 1 21.66 -6.63 34.08
C MET A 1 21.84 -6.68 32.58
N ARG A 2 22.73 -7.55 32.07
CA ARG A 2 22.98 -7.68 30.62
C ARG A 2 21.92 -8.58 29.97
N SER A 3 21.56 -8.29 28.72
CA SER A 3 20.72 -9.19 27.93
C SER A 3 21.54 -10.39 27.45
N PHE A 4 20.86 -11.52 27.22
CA PHE A 4 21.46 -12.72 26.66
C PHE A 4 20.51 -13.40 25.68
N THR A 5 21.07 -14.16 24.75
CA THR A 5 20.29 -14.90 23.75
C THR A 5 19.93 -16.28 24.28
N ARG A 6 18.67 -16.69 24.10
CA ARG A 6 18.15 -18.01 24.46
C ARG A 6 17.53 -18.69 23.24
N VAL A 7 17.86 -19.96 23.04
CA VAL A 7 17.17 -20.83 22.08
C VAL A 7 15.93 -21.41 22.74
N LYS A 8 14.79 -21.34 22.04
CA LYS A 8 13.53 -21.95 22.45
C LYS A 8 13.01 -22.85 21.34
N ILE A 9 12.72 -24.10 21.67
CA ILE A 9 12.10 -25.07 20.76
C ILE A 9 10.59 -24.95 20.88
N ILE A 10 9.90 -24.69 19.76
CA ILE A 10 8.44 -24.60 19.69
C ILE A 10 7.99 -25.45 18.48
N LYS A 11 7.17 -26.48 18.72
CA LYS A 11 6.64 -27.38 17.68
C LYS A 11 7.74 -27.89 16.73
N GLY A 12 8.86 -28.37 17.30
CA GLY A 12 10.00 -28.92 16.55
C GLY A 12 10.90 -27.89 15.84
N ASN A 13 10.60 -26.59 15.92
CA ASN A 13 11.43 -25.53 15.36
C ASN A 13 12.20 -24.78 16.45
N GLU A 14 13.46 -24.45 16.16
CA GLU A 14 14.30 -23.64 17.03
C GLU A 14 14.15 -22.14 16.73
N TYR A 15 14.04 -21.35 17.78
CA TYR A 15 13.87 -19.90 17.71
C TYR A 15 14.79 -19.19 18.70
N LEU A 16 15.35 -18.05 18.27
CA LEU A 16 16.22 -17.23 19.10
C LEU A 16 15.43 -16.07 19.71
N TYR A 17 15.60 -15.88 21.01
CA TYR A 17 15.03 -14.78 21.78
C TYR A 17 16.13 -14.03 22.53
N GLU A 18 16.08 -12.71 22.54
CA GLU A 18 16.85 -11.86 23.44
C GLU A 18 16.08 -11.72 24.76
N ILE A 19 16.71 -12.10 25.87
CA ILE A 19 16.15 -12.00 27.21
C ILE A 19 16.84 -10.86 27.95
N THR A 20 16.04 -9.89 28.40
CA THR A 20 16.50 -8.76 29.18
C THR A 20 15.91 -8.85 30.59
N PRO A 21 16.71 -9.19 31.62
CA PRO A 21 16.24 -9.18 33.00
C PRO A 21 16.18 -7.75 33.53
N TYR A 22 15.13 -7.45 34.30
CA TYR A 22 14.89 -6.15 34.92
C TYR A 22 14.31 -6.33 36.33
N TYR A 23 14.60 -5.38 37.23
CA TYR A 23 14.02 -5.38 38.57
C TYR A 23 12.65 -4.69 38.55
N ASP A 24 11.61 -5.40 38.97
CA ASP A 24 10.25 -4.87 39.12
C ASP A 24 10.14 -4.26 40.53
N LYS A 25 10.11 -2.92 40.60
CA LYS A 25 10.11 -2.17 41.87
C LYS A 25 8.84 -2.34 42.68
N GLU A 26 7.69 -2.52 42.02
CA GLU A 26 6.39 -2.69 42.69
C GLU A 26 6.30 -4.07 43.34
N LYS A 27 6.67 -5.10 42.58
CA LYS A 27 6.59 -6.49 43.03
C LYS A 27 7.86 -6.97 43.75
N LYS A 28 8.85 -6.09 43.92
CA LYS A 28 10.14 -6.32 44.58
C LYS A 28 10.83 -7.63 44.13
N GLN A 29 10.76 -7.93 42.84
CA GLN A 29 11.29 -9.19 42.28
C GLN A 29 11.94 -8.96 40.91
N ILE A 30 12.89 -9.84 40.56
CA ILE A 30 13.54 -9.83 39.26
C ILE A 30 12.60 -10.47 38.23
N ARG A 31 12.39 -9.79 37.12
CA ARG A 31 11.58 -10.24 35.99
C ARG A 31 12.38 -10.20 34.69
N GLN A 32 11.81 -10.75 33.63
CA GLN A 32 12.46 -10.81 32.33
C GLN A 32 11.51 -10.41 31.21
N LYS A 33 12.01 -9.65 30.23
CA LYS A 33 11.35 -9.41 28.95
C LYS A 33 11.99 -10.30 27.89
N SER A 34 11.18 -10.93 27.05
CA SER A 34 11.65 -11.74 25.92
C SER A 34 11.33 -11.02 24.61
N LYS A 35 12.33 -10.81 23.75
CA LYS A 35 12.19 -10.23 22.42
C LYS A 35 12.58 -11.27 21.37
N TYR A 36 11.69 -11.52 20.41
CA TYR A 36 11.93 -12.49 19.35
C TYR A 36 12.96 -11.96 18.34
N LEU A 37 13.99 -12.76 18.02
CA LEU A 37 15.03 -12.41 17.04
C LEU A 37 14.80 -13.07 15.67
N GLY A 38 14.35 -14.33 15.65
CA GLY A 38 14.14 -15.08 14.42
C GLY A 38 14.13 -16.60 14.63
N LYS A 39 13.98 -17.34 13.54
CA LYS A 39 14.21 -18.80 13.52
C LYS A 39 15.71 -19.03 13.63
N ASN A 40 16.12 -19.98 14.46
CA ASN A 40 17.51 -20.37 14.58
C ASN A 40 17.91 -21.20 13.36
N LEU A 41 18.95 -20.76 12.64
CA LEU A 41 19.63 -21.55 11.63
C LEU A 41 21.13 -21.50 11.98
N ASN A 42 21.65 -22.60 12.52
CA ASN A 42 23.06 -22.75 12.92
C ASN A 42 23.58 -21.63 13.86
N GLY A 43 22.76 -21.16 14.80
CA GLY A 43 23.12 -20.11 15.76
C GLY A 43 22.87 -18.69 15.27
N VAL A 44 22.43 -18.51 14.02
CA VAL A 44 22.11 -17.20 13.43
C VAL A 44 20.59 -17.02 13.37
N PRO A 45 20.04 -15.88 13.87
CA PRO A 45 18.62 -15.60 13.78
C PRO A 45 18.24 -15.17 12.36
N ILE A 46 17.43 -15.97 11.68
CA ILE A 46 16.85 -15.64 10.37
C ILE A 46 15.38 -15.25 10.56
N LYS A 47 15.02 -14.07 10.05
CA LYS A 47 13.62 -13.64 9.98
C LYS A 47 12.96 -14.34 8.79
N VAL A 48 12.22 -15.42 9.06
CA VAL A 48 11.50 -16.21 8.04
C VAL A 48 10.40 -15.41 7.33
N ARG A 49 9.96 -14.31 7.94
CA ARG A 49 9.16 -13.27 7.28
C ARG A 49 9.98 -11.99 7.30
N SER A 50 10.78 -11.77 6.26
CA SER A 50 11.03 -10.41 5.81
C SER A 50 9.67 -9.76 5.59
N LYS A 51 9.50 -8.49 5.96
CA LYS A 51 8.34 -7.68 5.56
C LYS A 51 8.46 -7.39 4.06
N ASP A 52 8.65 -8.42 3.25
CA ASP A 52 8.81 -8.28 1.81
C ASP A 52 7.45 -7.91 1.25
N LEU A 53 7.28 -6.60 1.08
CA LEU A 53 6.93 -5.98 -0.18
C LEU A 53 5.76 -6.66 -0.92
N PHE A 54 4.68 -6.96 -0.21
CA PHE A 54 3.43 -7.22 -0.91
C PHE A 54 3.11 -5.97 -1.74
N PRO A 55 2.88 -6.10 -3.06
CA PRO A 55 2.47 -4.97 -3.87
C PRO A 55 1.21 -4.41 -3.25
N LYS A 56 1.28 -3.17 -2.77
CA LYS A 56 0.16 -2.52 -2.08
C LYS A 56 -1.00 -2.34 -3.05
N ASN A 57 -0.68 -1.89 -4.26
CA ASN A 57 -1.59 -1.62 -5.36
C ASN A 57 -1.03 -2.16 -6.67
N VAL A 58 -1.92 -2.53 -7.60
CA VAL A 58 -1.60 -2.85 -8.99
C VAL A 58 -2.47 -1.93 -9.84
N LEU A 59 -1.84 -1.02 -10.59
CA LEU A 59 -2.53 0.01 -11.35
C LEU A 59 -2.52 -0.31 -12.84
N SER A 60 -3.65 -0.08 -13.52
CA SER A 60 -3.69 -0.07 -14.99
C SER A 60 -3.02 1.19 -15.52
N HIS A 61 -2.01 1.01 -16.39
CA HIS A 61 -1.17 2.10 -16.89
C HIS A 61 -1.16 2.18 -18.42
N GLY A 62 -0.88 1.06 -19.11
CA GLY A 62 -0.61 1.06 -20.55
C GLY A 62 -1.74 1.64 -21.41
N GLU A 63 -2.98 1.42 -21.01
CA GLU A 63 -4.19 1.90 -21.69
C GLU A 63 -4.32 3.44 -21.65
N PHE A 64 -3.73 4.09 -20.64
CA PHE A 64 -3.86 5.53 -20.43
C PHE A 64 -2.77 6.35 -21.11
N ILE A 65 -1.62 5.75 -21.45
CA ILE A 65 -0.55 6.43 -22.20
C ILE A 65 -1.09 7.09 -23.49
N PRO A 66 -1.78 6.35 -24.40
CA PRO A 66 -2.31 6.97 -25.61
C PRO A 66 -3.44 7.96 -25.31
N LEU A 67 -4.28 7.72 -24.30
CA LEU A 67 -5.41 8.60 -23.97
C LEU A 67 -4.98 9.94 -23.39
N GLN A 68 -3.97 9.94 -22.51
CA GLN A 68 -3.33 11.16 -22.02
C GLN A 68 -2.69 11.92 -23.18
N LYS A 69 -1.96 11.22 -24.07
CA LYS A 69 -1.38 11.86 -25.24
C LYS A 69 -2.43 12.49 -26.17
N ILE A 70 -3.58 11.84 -26.37
CA ILE A 70 -4.70 12.40 -27.15
C ILE A 70 -5.30 13.62 -26.46
N THR A 71 -5.46 13.57 -25.14
CA THR A 71 -5.98 14.67 -24.33
C THR A 71 -5.09 15.91 -24.46
N ASP A 72 -3.78 15.71 -24.40
CA ASP A 72 -2.77 16.77 -24.60
C ASP A 72 -2.80 17.30 -26.05
N CYS A 73 -2.74 16.41 -27.05
CA CYS A 73 -2.70 16.80 -28.46
C CYS A 73 -3.95 17.58 -28.91
N LEU A 74 -5.10 17.28 -28.31
CA LEU A 74 -6.36 17.97 -28.60
C LEU A 74 -6.63 19.16 -27.65
N ASN A 75 -5.72 19.45 -26.71
CA ASN A 75 -5.88 20.48 -25.69
C ASN A 75 -7.23 20.38 -24.95
N LEU A 76 -7.69 19.17 -24.64
CA LEU A 76 -9.04 18.95 -24.10
C LEU A 76 -9.21 19.63 -22.73
N GLU A 77 -8.17 19.67 -21.90
CA GLU A 77 -8.23 20.38 -20.62
C GLU A 77 -8.53 21.87 -20.81
N GLN A 78 -7.86 22.52 -21.77
CA GLN A 78 -8.06 23.93 -22.07
C GLN A 78 -9.48 24.17 -22.58
N ILE A 79 -9.93 23.36 -23.55
CA ILE A 79 -11.29 23.47 -24.11
C ILE A 79 -12.34 23.28 -23.01
N LEU A 80 -12.18 22.28 -22.14
CA LEU A 80 -13.11 22.03 -21.05
C LEU A 80 -13.07 23.14 -20.00
N SER A 81 -11.93 23.79 -19.78
CA SER A 81 -11.80 24.89 -18.82
C SER A 81 -12.60 26.14 -19.18
N GLU A 82 -12.97 26.30 -20.46
CA GLU A 82 -13.84 27.39 -20.91
C GLU A 82 -15.30 27.19 -20.51
N ILE A 83 -15.69 25.96 -20.17
CA ILE A 83 -17.10 25.56 -19.94
C ILE A 83 -17.32 25.03 -18.52
N LEU A 84 -16.35 24.28 -17.99
CA LEU A 84 -16.44 23.57 -16.73
C LEU A 84 -15.56 24.19 -15.65
N PRO A 85 -16.00 24.15 -14.37
CA PRO A 85 -15.13 24.46 -13.25
C PRO A 85 -13.90 23.55 -13.24
N ALA A 86 -12.74 24.08 -12.83
CA ALA A 86 -11.47 23.34 -12.81
C ALA A 86 -11.56 21.97 -12.08
N LYS A 87 -12.38 21.88 -11.03
CA LYS A 87 -12.60 20.65 -10.25
C LYS A 87 -13.33 19.53 -11.02
N GLU A 88 -13.99 19.85 -12.14
CA GLU A 88 -14.86 18.95 -12.90
C GLU A 88 -14.23 18.47 -14.21
N ILE A 89 -13.18 19.14 -14.69
CA ILE A 89 -12.48 18.79 -15.93
C ILE A 89 -11.97 17.35 -15.90
N TRP A 90 -11.19 17.00 -14.88
CA TRP A 90 -10.59 15.68 -14.76
C TRP A 90 -11.57 14.54 -14.44
N PRO A 91 -12.62 14.75 -13.62
CA PRO A 91 -13.72 13.80 -13.53
C PRO A 91 -14.36 13.49 -14.88
N VAL A 92 -14.64 14.51 -15.69
CA VAL A 92 -15.24 14.34 -17.04
C VAL A 92 -14.28 13.59 -17.96
N LEU A 93 -13.00 13.97 -18.01
CA LEU A 93 -11.99 13.27 -18.79
C LEU A 93 -11.84 11.81 -18.32
N SER A 94 -11.84 11.55 -17.02
CA SER A 94 -11.72 10.19 -16.47
C SER A 94 -12.92 9.32 -16.85
N MET A 95 -14.13 9.88 -16.83
CA MET A 95 -15.34 9.19 -17.30
C MET A 95 -15.29 8.91 -18.82
N ALA A 96 -14.80 9.87 -19.62
CA ALA A 96 -14.63 9.67 -21.06
C ALA A 96 -13.59 8.57 -21.35
N MET A 97 -12.44 8.60 -20.66
CA MET A 97 -11.40 7.57 -20.77
C MET A 97 -11.93 6.19 -20.34
N ASN A 98 -12.71 6.13 -19.25
CA ASN A 98 -13.39 4.89 -18.83
C ASN A 98 -14.26 4.34 -19.96
N TYR A 99 -15.08 5.19 -20.56
CA TYR A 99 -15.99 4.79 -21.63
C TYR A 99 -15.26 4.29 -22.87
N VAL A 100 -14.15 4.93 -23.25
CA VAL A 100 -13.31 4.52 -24.39
C VAL A 100 -12.66 3.16 -24.15
N ILE A 101 -12.11 2.92 -22.97
CA ILE A 101 -11.43 1.65 -22.62
C ILE A 101 -12.45 0.53 -22.44
N ARG A 102 -13.53 0.82 -21.72
CA ARG A 102 -14.51 -0.16 -21.27
C ARG A 102 -15.90 0.49 -21.19
N PRO A 103 -16.72 0.38 -22.24
CA PRO A 103 -18.05 0.98 -22.27
C PRO A 103 -19.02 0.21 -21.36
N ARG A 104 -18.91 0.42 -20.05
CA ARG A 104 -19.76 -0.17 -19.02
C ARG A 104 -20.38 0.93 -18.15
N SER A 105 -21.36 0.53 -17.36
CA SER A 105 -22.03 1.41 -16.40
C SER A 105 -21.02 2.10 -15.46
N LEU A 106 -21.20 3.41 -15.27
CA LEU A 106 -20.37 4.25 -14.39
C LEU A 106 -20.69 4.07 -12.90
N ASN A 107 -21.55 3.11 -12.53
CA ASN A 107 -21.95 2.85 -11.13
C ASN A 107 -20.75 2.61 -10.19
N HIS A 108 -19.62 2.13 -10.71
CA HIS A 108 -18.39 1.87 -9.94
C HIS A 108 -17.21 2.71 -10.42
N ILE A 109 -17.46 3.94 -10.90
CA ILE A 109 -16.42 4.76 -11.52
C ILE A 109 -15.30 5.14 -10.54
N GLN A 110 -15.62 5.42 -9.27
CA GLN A 110 -14.61 5.71 -8.25
C GLN A 110 -13.70 4.50 -7.99
N SER A 111 -14.29 3.32 -7.76
CA SER A 111 -13.50 2.10 -7.53
C SER A 111 -12.69 1.68 -8.75
N TRP A 112 -13.21 1.93 -9.96
CA TRP A 112 -12.42 1.76 -11.18
C TRP A 112 -11.25 2.72 -11.22
N TYR A 113 -11.48 4.01 -10.95
CA TYR A 113 -10.46 5.05 -11.02
C TYR A 113 -9.28 4.77 -10.08
N GLU A 114 -9.57 4.34 -8.85
CA GLU A 114 -8.59 3.93 -7.83
C GLU A 114 -7.64 2.80 -8.31
N GLY A 115 -8.08 2.00 -9.28
CA GLY A 115 -7.27 0.94 -9.91
C GLY A 115 -6.43 1.39 -11.11
N THR A 116 -6.34 2.68 -11.40
CA THR A 116 -5.64 3.23 -12.58
C THR A 116 -4.50 4.16 -12.18
N ILE A 117 -3.53 4.36 -13.08
CA ILE A 117 -2.45 5.33 -12.87
C ILE A 117 -2.97 6.76 -12.69
N LEU A 118 -4.14 7.08 -13.25
CA LEU A 118 -4.75 8.40 -13.12
C LEU A 118 -5.01 8.78 -11.66
N ALA A 119 -5.34 7.81 -10.79
CA ALA A 119 -5.56 8.07 -9.37
C ALA A 119 -4.27 8.44 -8.61
N GLU A 120 -3.11 8.01 -9.10
CA GLU A 120 -1.81 8.42 -8.57
C GLU A 120 -1.42 9.81 -9.07
N ASP A 121 -1.62 10.07 -10.37
CA ASP A 121 -1.34 11.37 -10.98
C ASP A 121 -2.26 12.48 -10.42
N ARG A 122 -3.53 12.13 -10.17
CA ARG A 122 -4.61 13.04 -9.81
C ARG A 122 -5.47 12.45 -8.68
N PRO A 123 -4.96 12.50 -7.44
CA PRO A 123 -5.69 11.97 -6.30
C PRO A 123 -6.90 12.84 -5.95
N GLY A 124 -7.95 12.22 -5.41
CA GLY A 124 -9.06 12.93 -4.78
C GLY A 124 -10.07 13.56 -5.72
N LEU A 125 -10.25 13.03 -6.94
CA LEU A 125 -11.32 13.46 -7.82
C LEU A 125 -12.70 13.21 -7.17
N PRO A 126 -13.69 14.12 -7.35
CA PRO A 126 -15.05 13.98 -6.82
C PRO A 126 -15.89 12.95 -7.61
N LEU A 127 -15.37 11.73 -7.74
CA LEU A 127 -16.08 10.58 -8.30
C LEU A 127 -16.79 9.83 -7.18
N SER A 128 -17.96 9.26 -7.48
CA SER A 128 -18.70 8.42 -6.54
C SER A 128 -18.99 7.05 -7.15
N SER A 129 -19.11 6.04 -6.32
CA SER A 129 -19.64 4.72 -6.71
C SER A 129 -20.86 4.39 -5.84
N GLN A 130 -21.83 3.70 -6.44
CA GLN A 130 -23.01 3.16 -5.74
C GLN A 130 -22.82 1.68 -5.39
#